data_AF-A0A3D4DGQ2-F1
#
_entry.id   AF-A0A3D4DGQ2-F1
#
_cell.length_a   1.000
_cell.length_b   1.000
_cell.length_c   1.000
_cell.angle_alpha   90.00
_cell.angle_beta   90.00
_cell.angle_gamma   90.00
#
_symmetry.space_group_name_H-M   'P 1'
#
loop_
_entity.id
_entity.type
_entity.pdbx_description
1 polymer ?
#
loop_
_entity_poly.entity_id
_entity_poly.type
_entity_poly.pdbx_seq_one_letter_code
_entity_poly.pdbx_strand_id
1 'polypeptide(L)'
;MSSLEKYVEKVKKETEGFSSIEKLRYIYWDLGSKFAFDLDFSFGNSKTRKQIYDHSRSEDDLNRCLENNTAICKSIAYIFSYVMKELGVNIESVIDEEDFRKCPHIYNVLITEDGRKYRFDLQEDMRNIKAQLRTQYFGIPIEGVEQELISRTELDQIDKKQGHISEKSYYTDEYLELIKMHLPMFKDFGQKVQFVLENSEAYTSPEMGYADRKWRMEDLIGNENKDGLLFPKEEKYKINMIDCYRENDGKKHYELCIVVNVKGGKDIYLFSDETNSFRKMTLEEFAKQIENGLINLQGIQGLKQVLKNRKKQPDER
;
A
#
# COMPACT_ATOMS: atom_id res chain seq x y z
N MET A 1 -7.35 8.93 -29.12
CA MET A 1 -7.45 9.43 -27.74
C MET A 1 -6.63 8.51 -26.86
N SER A 2 -5.57 9.04 -26.26
CA SER A 2 -4.69 8.31 -25.35
C SER A 2 -5.45 7.95 -24.06
N SER A 3 -4.91 7.03 -23.26
CA SER A 3 -5.53 6.63 -21.99
C SER A 3 -5.53 7.78 -20.97
N LEU A 4 -4.53 8.65 -21.02
CA LEU A 4 -4.43 9.88 -20.25
C LEU A 4 -5.50 10.91 -20.67
N GLU A 5 -5.68 11.15 -21.96
CA GLU A 5 -6.75 12.03 -22.47
C GLU A 5 -8.15 11.51 -22.10
N LYS A 6 -8.38 10.20 -22.27
CA LYS A 6 -9.64 9.56 -21.85
C LYS A 6 -9.91 9.76 -20.37
N TYR A 7 -8.86 9.64 -19.54
CA TYR A 7 -8.97 9.84 -18.10
C TYR A 7 -9.33 11.29 -17.77
N VAL A 8 -8.69 12.26 -18.41
CA VAL A 8 -9.00 13.69 -18.27
C VAL A 8 -10.45 13.98 -18.64
N GLU A 9 -10.93 13.50 -19.78
CA GLU A 9 -12.33 13.71 -20.20
C GLU A 9 -13.34 13.06 -19.24
N LYS A 10 -13.03 11.86 -18.71
CA LYS A 10 -13.81 11.20 -17.66
C LYS A 10 -13.93 12.12 -16.44
N VAL A 11 -12.81 12.55 -15.86
CA VAL A 11 -12.83 13.32 -14.61
C VAL A 11 -13.33 14.75 -14.80
N LYS A 12 -13.16 15.38 -15.97
CA LYS A 12 -13.78 16.67 -16.31
C LYS A 12 -15.29 16.61 -16.17
N LYS A 13 -15.90 15.53 -16.68
CA LYS A 13 -17.35 15.30 -16.60
C LYS A 13 -17.79 14.94 -15.18
N GLU A 14 -17.07 14.05 -14.50
CA GLU A 14 -17.47 13.58 -13.16
C GLU A 14 -17.30 14.64 -12.07
N THR A 15 -16.40 15.60 -12.28
CA THR A 15 -16.13 16.71 -11.35
C THR A 15 -16.74 18.04 -11.80
N GLU A 16 -17.72 18.00 -12.70
CA GLU A 16 -18.46 19.19 -13.10
C GLU A 16 -19.15 19.82 -11.87
N GLY A 17 -18.93 21.13 -11.67
CA GLY A 17 -19.46 21.85 -10.51
C GLY A 17 -18.69 21.64 -9.20
N PHE A 18 -17.62 20.83 -9.17
CA PHE A 18 -16.74 20.73 -8.01
C PHE A 18 -15.81 21.93 -7.91
N SER A 19 -15.56 22.38 -6.68
CA SER A 19 -14.47 23.31 -6.36
C SER A 19 -13.10 22.68 -6.64
N SER A 20 -12.05 23.49 -6.69
CA SER A 20 -10.68 22.99 -6.95
C SER A 20 -10.22 21.95 -5.93
N ILE A 21 -10.58 22.12 -4.65
CA ILE A 21 -10.22 21.16 -3.60
C ILE A 21 -11.03 19.86 -3.71
N GLU A 22 -12.30 19.93 -4.11
CA GLU A 22 -13.11 18.75 -4.37
C GLU A 22 -12.60 17.98 -5.59
N LYS A 23 -12.18 18.67 -6.66
CA LYS A 23 -11.53 18.04 -7.83
C LYS A 23 -10.26 17.32 -7.43
N LEU A 24 -9.37 18.01 -6.70
CA LEU A 24 -8.15 17.42 -6.14
C LEU A 24 -8.46 16.15 -5.36
N ARG A 25 -9.44 16.23 -4.45
CA ARG A 25 -9.80 15.11 -3.58
C ARG A 25 -10.37 13.91 -4.34
N TYR A 26 -11.28 14.17 -5.28
CA TYR A 26 -11.91 13.14 -6.11
C TYR A 26 -10.87 12.34 -6.90
N ILE A 27 -9.97 13.06 -7.58
CA ILE A 27 -8.93 12.44 -8.43
C ILE A 27 -7.90 11.72 -7.57
N TYR A 28 -7.57 12.27 -6.39
CA TYR A 28 -6.67 11.62 -5.43
C TYR A 28 -7.22 10.24 -5.00
N TRP A 29 -8.52 10.16 -4.69
CA TRP A 29 -9.19 8.88 -4.37
C TRP A 29 -9.31 7.95 -5.57
N ASP A 30 -9.72 8.45 -6.74
CA ASP A 30 -9.92 7.63 -7.95
C ASP A 30 -8.59 7.01 -8.42
N LEU A 31 -7.50 7.78 -8.44
CA LEU A 31 -6.17 7.25 -8.76
C LEU A 31 -5.62 6.35 -7.64
N GLY A 32 -5.78 6.74 -6.38
CA GLY A 32 -5.24 6.00 -5.23
C GLY A 32 -5.91 4.64 -4.99
N SER A 33 -7.19 4.53 -5.33
CA SER A 33 -7.93 3.26 -5.29
C SER A 33 -7.52 2.35 -6.44
N LYS A 34 -7.26 2.92 -7.63
CA LYS A 34 -6.96 2.18 -8.86
C LYS A 34 -5.54 1.64 -8.94
N PHE A 35 -4.52 2.46 -8.64
CA PHE A 35 -3.14 2.07 -8.89
C PHE A 35 -2.62 1.03 -7.91
N ALA A 36 -1.77 0.12 -8.37
CA ALA A 36 -0.88 -0.70 -7.57
C ALA A 36 0.56 -0.28 -7.84
N PHE A 37 1.43 -0.43 -6.84
CA PHE A 37 2.84 -0.08 -6.99
C PHE A 37 3.61 -1.13 -7.82
N ASP A 38 4.48 -0.66 -8.71
CA ASP A 38 5.25 -1.54 -9.61
C ASP A 38 6.24 -2.43 -8.83
N LEU A 39 6.04 -3.75 -8.93
CA LEU A 39 6.85 -4.74 -8.24
C LEU A 39 8.21 -4.97 -8.90
N ASP A 40 8.36 -4.73 -10.20
CA ASP A 40 9.68 -4.76 -10.85
C ASP A 40 10.52 -3.56 -10.42
N PHE A 41 9.89 -2.43 -10.11
CA PHE A 41 10.58 -1.32 -9.45
C PHE A 41 10.93 -1.62 -7.97
N SER A 42 10.11 -2.42 -7.29
CA SER A 42 10.32 -2.78 -5.88
C SER A 42 11.42 -3.84 -5.70
N PHE A 43 11.38 -4.90 -6.52
CA PHE A 43 12.23 -6.09 -6.40
C PHE A 43 13.28 -6.23 -7.49
N GLY A 44 13.21 -5.40 -8.55
CA GLY A 44 14.18 -5.43 -9.62
C GLY A 44 15.57 -4.99 -9.17
N ASN A 45 16.58 -5.40 -9.92
CA ASN A 45 17.95 -4.94 -9.68
C ASN A 45 18.11 -3.44 -10.02
N SER A 46 19.24 -2.86 -9.62
CA SER A 46 19.55 -1.44 -9.81
C SER A 46 19.49 -0.93 -11.26
N LYS A 47 19.63 -1.82 -12.27
CA LYS A 47 19.50 -1.45 -13.69
C LYS A 47 18.03 -1.37 -14.07
N THR A 48 17.24 -2.40 -13.76
CA THR A 48 15.79 -2.45 -14.00
C THR A 48 15.09 -1.25 -13.34
N ARG A 49 15.38 -1.01 -12.05
CA ARG A 49 14.78 0.11 -11.30
C ARG A 49 15.07 1.46 -11.93
N LYS A 50 16.32 1.68 -12.34
CA LYS A 50 16.73 2.92 -13.02
C LYS A 50 16.05 3.06 -14.39
N GLN A 51 15.95 1.98 -15.16
CA GLN A 51 15.27 2.00 -16.45
C GLN A 51 13.79 2.39 -16.28
N ILE A 52 13.07 1.77 -15.35
CA ILE A 52 11.66 2.13 -15.06
C ILE A 52 11.59 3.61 -14.68
N TYR A 53 12.40 4.06 -13.71
CA TYR A 53 12.39 5.44 -13.23
C TYR A 53 12.75 6.49 -14.29
N ASP A 54 13.69 6.20 -15.19
CA ASP A 54 14.11 7.16 -16.21
C ASP A 54 12.99 7.39 -17.26
N HIS A 55 12.15 6.38 -17.52
CA HIS A 55 11.04 6.46 -18.49
C HIS A 55 9.71 6.90 -17.88
N SER A 56 9.59 6.92 -16.54
CA SER A 56 8.32 7.06 -15.81
C SER A 56 7.65 8.45 -15.84
N ARG A 57 7.94 9.23 -16.88
CA ARG A 57 7.36 10.54 -17.19
C ARG A 57 6.97 10.69 -18.65
N SER A 58 7.31 9.74 -19.52
CA SER A 58 6.94 9.81 -20.93
C SER A 58 5.45 9.55 -21.08
N GLU A 59 4.83 10.17 -22.08
CA GLU A 59 3.40 9.99 -22.34
C GLU A 59 3.03 8.50 -22.53
N ASP A 60 3.87 7.73 -23.22
CA ASP A 60 3.70 6.28 -23.37
C ASP A 60 3.66 5.55 -22.02
N ASP A 61 4.52 5.94 -21.08
CA ASP A 61 4.55 5.34 -19.73
C ASP A 61 3.29 5.70 -18.95
N LEU A 62 2.89 6.98 -18.95
CA LEU A 62 1.70 7.43 -18.23
C LEU A 62 0.43 6.76 -18.77
N ASN A 63 0.33 6.60 -20.09
CA ASN A 63 -0.76 5.84 -20.72
C ASN A 63 -0.75 4.39 -20.30
N ARG A 64 0.41 3.73 -20.33
CA ARG A 64 0.56 2.33 -19.90
C ARG A 64 0.14 2.15 -18.44
N CYS A 65 0.56 3.05 -17.55
CA CYS A 65 0.16 3.04 -16.15
C CYS A 65 -1.35 3.11 -15.97
N LEU A 66 -2.05 3.98 -16.73
CA LEU A 66 -3.50 4.08 -16.67
C LEU A 66 -4.22 2.85 -17.27
N GLU A 67 -3.60 2.15 -18.21
CA GLU A 67 -4.16 0.93 -18.82
C GLU A 67 -4.03 -0.29 -17.92
N ASN A 68 -2.87 -0.45 -17.27
CA ASN A 68 -2.54 -1.62 -16.46
C ASN A 68 -2.67 -1.38 -14.94
N ASN A 69 -3.02 -0.16 -14.54
CA ASN A 69 -3.15 0.28 -13.15
C ASN A 69 -1.87 0.05 -12.32
N THR A 70 -0.69 0.05 -12.92
CA THR A 70 0.58 -0.19 -12.23
C THR A 70 1.50 1.00 -12.43
N ALA A 71 2.01 1.58 -11.35
CA ALA A 71 2.81 2.80 -11.41
C ALA A 71 3.85 2.87 -10.28
N ILE A 72 4.80 3.79 -10.42
CA ILE A 72 5.73 4.19 -9.34
C ILE A 72 5.43 5.62 -8.89
N CYS A 73 6.02 6.07 -7.79
CA CYS A 73 5.82 7.43 -7.25
C CYS A 73 5.94 8.52 -8.32
N LYS A 74 6.95 8.41 -9.20
CA LYS A 74 7.17 9.33 -10.31
C LYS A 74 6.03 9.34 -11.34
N SER A 75 5.61 8.18 -11.87
CA SER A 75 4.48 8.13 -12.82
C SER A 75 3.19 8.64 -12.17
N ILE A 76 2.93 8.27 -10.91
CA ILE A 76 1.77 8.72 -10.13
C ILE A 76 1.75 10.25 -10.04
N ALA A 77 2.87 10.86 -9.64
CA ALA A 77 2.97 12.30 -9.50
C ALA A 77 2.80 13.04 -10.84
N TYR A 78 3.36 12.51 -11.93
CA TYR A 78 3.17 13.08 -13.26
C TYR A 78 1.73 12.94 -13.78
N ILE A 79 1.08 11.79 -13.58
CA ILE A 79 -0.34 11.60 -13.93
C ILE A 79 -1.21 12.58 -13.13
N PHE A 80 -1.03 12.63 -11.81
CA PHE A 80 -1.83 13.50 -10.95
C PHE A 80 -1.66 14.98 -11.35
N SER A 81 -0.41 15.45 -11.51
CA SER A 81 -0.16 16.84 -11.92
C SER A 81 -0.70 17.17 -13.32
N TYR A 82 -0.57 16.25 -14.29
CA TYR A 82 -1.10 16.45 -15.63
C TYR A 82 -2.61 16.65 -15.61
N VAL A 83 -3.34 15.73 -14.95
CA VAL A 83 -4.80 15.78 -14.87
C VAL A 83 -5.25 17.05 -14.15
N MET A 84 -4.60 17.41 -13.05
CA MET A 84 -4.98 18.61 -12.30
C MET A 84 -4.72 19.90 -13.07
N LYS A 85 -3.63 19.98 -13.85
CA LYS A 85 -3.36 21.13 -14.74
C LYS A 85 -4.41 21.25 -15.84
N GLU A 86 -4.83 20.14 -16.43
CA GLU A 86 -5.94 20.09 -17.39
C GLU A 86 -7.29 20.55 -16.80
N LEU A 87 -7.40 20.55 -15.47
CA LEU A 87 -8.55 21.07 -14.72
C LEU A 87 -8.34 22.49 -14.18
N GLY A 88 -7.25 23.16 -14.55
CA GLY A 88 -6.95 24.53 -14.15
C GLY A 88 -6.38 24.67 -12.73
N VAL A 89 -5.86 23.60 -12.14
CA VAL A 89 -5.25 23.64 -10.79
C VAL A 89 -3.73 23.74 -10.90
N ASN A 90 -3.15 24.73 -10.22
CA ASN A 90 -1.71 24.99 -10.22
C ASN A 90 -0.95 24.05 -9.29
N ILE A 91 -0.58 22.88 -9.81
CA ILE A 91 0.15 21.84 -9.07
C ILE A 91 1.39 21.40 -9.85
N GLU A 92 2.48 21.13 -9.15
CA GLU A 92 3.76 20.71 -9.75
C GLU A 92 4.19 19.35 -9.20
N SER A 93 5.04 18.63 -9.95
CA SER A 93 5.72 17.43 -9.46
C SER A 93 7.12 17.83 -9.01
N VAL A 94 7.48 17.51 -7.77
CA VAL A 94 8.73 17.90 -7.12
C VAL A 94 9.52 16.65 -6.73
N ILE A 95 10.81 16.64 -7.07
CA ILE A 95 11.73 15.60 -6.64
C ILE A 95 12.14 15.90 -5.19
N ASP A 96 12.10 14.89 -4.34
CA ASP A 96 12.65 14.97 -3.00
C ASP A 96 14.19 14.97 -3.06
N GLU A 97 14.81 16.14 -2.97
CA GLU A 97 16.28 16.27 -3.05
C GLU A 97 17.00 15.72 -1.80
N GLU A 98 16.29 15.57 -0.68
CA GLU A 98 16.84 14.96 0.54
C GLU A 98 16.82 13.42 0.48
N ASP A 99 16.09 12.86 -0.48
CA ASP A 99 16.04 11.43 -0.71
C ASP A 99 17.33 10.93 -1.38
N PHE A 100 18.22 10.40 -0.54
CA PHE A 100 19.51 9.83 -0.93
C PHE A 100 19.40 8.51 -1.73
N ARG A 101 18.19 8.01 -2.03
CA ARG A 101 18.00 6.84 -2.90
C ARG A 101 18.43 7.16 -4.34
N LYS A 102 18.95 6.15 -5.04
CA LYS A 102 19.34 6.25 -6.47
C LYS A 102 18.17 6.64 -7.39
N CYS A 103 16.94 6.33 -6.97
CA CYS A 103 15.71 6.74 -7.63
C CYS A 103 14.93 7.55 -6.59
N PRO A 104 15.14 8.88 -6.54
CA PRO A 104 14.53 9.73 -5.54
C PRO A 104 13.01 9.70 -5.61
N HIS A 105 12.36 9.97 -4.49
CA HIS A 105 10.92 10.12 -4.42
C HIS A 105 10.44 11.33 -5.20
N ILE A 106 9.20 11.26 -5.68
CA ILE A 106 8.53 12.41 -6.27
C ILE A 106 7.15 12.52 -5.63
N TYR A 107 6.82 13.74 -5.20
CA TYR A 107 5.52 14.13 -4.68
C TYR A 107 4.99 15.32 -5.46
N ASN A 108 3.78 15.76 -5.16
CA ASN A 108 3.17 16.92 -5.80
C ASN A 108 3.08 18.12 -4.85
N VAL A 109 3.15 19.33 -5.40
CA VAL A 109 3.02 20.58 -4.65
C VAL A 109 1.97 21.47 -5.29
N LEU A 110 0.89 21.73 -4.58
CA LEU A 110 -0.11 22.75 -4.94
C LEU A 110 0.44 24.11 -4.57
N ILE A 111 0.30 25.09 -5.48
CA ILE A 111 0.60 26.49 -5.23
C ILE A 111 -0.70 27.27 -5.31
N THR A 112 -1.18 27.78 -4.18
CA THR A 112 -2.40 28.58 -4.10
C THR A 112 -2.19 29.98 -4.70
N GLU A 113 -3.28 30.70 -4.96
CA GLU A 113 -3.23 32.06 -5.54
C GLU A 113 -2.45 33.05 -4.67
N ASP A 114 -2.46 32.85 -3.35
CA ASP A 114 -1.69 33.64 -2.37
C ASP A 114 -0.24 33.12 -2.17
N GLY A 115 0.19 32.15 -2.97
CA GLY A 115 1.56 31.64 -2.98
C GLY A 115 1.88 30.60 -1.91
N ARG A 116 0.92 30.20 -1.05
CA ARG A 116 1.12 29.09 -0.10
C ARG A 116 1.31 27.77 -0.85
N LYS A 117 2.09 26.87 -0.24
CA LYS A 117 2.48 25.59 -0.84
C LYS A 117 2.06 24.42 0.02
N TYR A 118 1.47 23.41 -0.61
CA TYR A 118 0.99 22.22 0.07
C TYR A 118 1.43 20.95 -0.66
N ARG A 119 2.01 20.01 0.08
CA ARG A 119 2.48 18.71 -0.41
C ARG A 119 1.33 17.70 -0.50
N PHE A 120 1.36 16.93 -1.57
CA PHE A 120 0.50 15.79 -1.83
C PHE A 120 1.36 14.57 -2.17
N ASP A 121 1.13 13.44 -1.49
CA ASP A 121 1.89 12.20 -1.71
C ASP A 121 0.96 11.01 -1.89
N LEU A 122 0.41 10.90 -3.10
CA LEU A 122 -0.60 9.89 -3.40
C LEU A 122 -0.05 8.46 -3.24
N GLN A 123 1.23 8.22 -3.54
CA GLN A 123 1.83 6.90 -3.35
C GLN A 123 1.81 6.50 -1.87
N GLU A 124 2.09 7.44 -0.96
CA GLU A 124 2.03 7.15 0.46
C GLU A 124 0.59 6.90 0.94
N ASP A 125 -0.39 7.62 0.39
CA ASP A 125 -1.80 7.45 0.76
C ASP A 125 -2.52 6.30 0.06
N MET A 126 -1.96 5.67 -0.98
CA MET A 126 -2.58 4.54 -1.69
C MET A 126 -3.03 3.43 -0.74
N ARG A 127 -2.17 3.05 0.22
CA ARG A 127 -2.50 2.02 1.21
C ARG A 127 -3.56 2.47 2.22
N ASN A 128 -3.63 3.77 2.52
CA ASN A 128 -4.66 4.35 3.40
C ASN A 128 -6.00 4.34 2.68
N ILE A 129 -6.05 4.85 1.46
CA ILE A 129 -7.23 4.85 0.59
C ILE A 129 -7.81 3.45 0.45
N LYS A 130 -6.97 2.46 0.08
CA LYS A 130 -7.43 1.08 -0.11
C LYS A 130 -7.78 0.36 1.19
N ALA A 131 -7.35 0.87 2.34
CA ALA A 131 -7.76 0.37 3.65
C ALA A 131 -8.93 1.16 4.26
N GLN A 132 -9.49 2.11 3.51
CA GLN A 132 -10.51 3.03 3.99
C GLN A 132 -10.07 3.81 5.24
N LEU A 133 -8.78 4.10 5.34
CA LEU A 133 -8.20 4.98 6.36
C LEU A 133 -8.20 6.42 5.87
N ARG A 134 -8.08 7.33 6.83
CA ARG A 134 -7.79 8.72 6.56
C ARG A 134 -6.47 8.87 5.81
N THR A 135 -6.49 9.70 4.76
CA THR A 135 -5.26 10.14 4.09
C THR A 135 -4.44 11.03 5.02
N GLN A 136 -3.13 10.83 5.02
CA GLN A 136 -2.16 11.55 5.84
C GLN A 136 -1.30 12.52 5.02
N TYR A 137 -1.22 12.32 3.70
CA TYR A 137 -0.36 13.08 2.80
C TYR A 137 -1.14 13.91 1.79
N PHE A 138 -2.35 14.34 2.14
CA PHE A 138 -3.19 15.19 1.31
C PHE A 138 -3.14 16.63 1.82
N GLY A 139 -2.42 17.51 1.12
CA GLY A 139 -2.41 18.95 1.42
C GLY A 139 -1.59 19.33 2.66
N ILE A 140 -0.46 18.65 2.90
CA ILE A 140 0.43 18.97 4.04
C ILE A 140 1.09 20.33 3.81
N PRO A 141 1.02 21.29 4.73
CA PRO A 141 1.73 22.57 4.63
C PRO A 141 3.25 22.36 4.46
N ILE A 142 3.85 23.05 3.51
CA ILE A 142 5.33 23.09 3.36
C ILE A 142 5.89 24.23 4.21
N GLU A 143 7.15 24.11 4.65
CA GLU A 143 7.85 25.03 5.56
C GLU A 143 7.47 26.50 5.37
N GLY A 144 7.11 27.16 6.48
CA GLY A 144 6.67 28.55 6.52
C GLY A 144 5.15 28.75 6.35
N VAL A 145 4.38 27.70 6.10
CA VAL A 145 2.92 27.73 6.07
C VAL A 145 2.35 27.11 7.36
N GLU A 146 1.68 27.91 8.18
CA GLU A 146 1.02 27.43 9.41
C GLU A 146 -0.44 27.00 9.18
N GLN A 147 -1.08 27.56 8.16
CA GLN A 147 -2.48 27.27 7.87
C GLN A 147 -2.63 25.95 7.14
N GLU A 148 -3.55 25.10 7.59
CA GLU A 148 -3.97 23.91 6.84
C GLU A 148 -4.62 24.30 5.51
N LEU A 149 -4.45 23.47 4.48
CA LEU A 149 -5.15 23.65 3.20
C LEU A 149 -6.67 23.53 3.37
N ILE A 150 -7.08 22.53 4.15
CA ILE A 150 -8.46 22.16 4.40
C ILE A 150 -8.54 21.48 5.76
N SER A 151 -9.55 21.81 6.56
CA SER A 151 -9.71 21.17 7.85
C SER A 151 -10.14 19.71 7.70
N ARG A 152 -9.87 18.91 8.74
CA ARG A 152 -10.33 17.52 8.83
C ARG A 152 -11.83 17.37 8.59
N THR A 153 -12.63 18.24 9.20
CA THR A 153 -14.10 18.18 9.11
C THR A 153 -14.59 18.49 7.71
N GLU A 154 -14.00 19.47 7.02
CA GLU A 154 -14.34 19.79 5.63
C GLU A 154 -13.94 18.64 4.70
N LEU A 155 -12.78 18.02 4.90
CA LEU A 155 -12.34 16.88 4.10
C LEU A 155 -13.29 15.68 4.25
N ASP A 156 -13.75 15.41 5.48
CA ASP A 156 -14.74 14.36 5.74
C ASP A 156 -16.10 14.66 5.05
N GLN A 157 -16.51 15.93 4.98
CA GLN A 157 -17.71 16.33 4.26
C GLN A 157 -17.57 16.15 2.75
N ILE A 158 -16.40 16.48 2.19
CA ILE A 158 -16.09 16.23 0.78
C ILE A 158 -16.12 14.73 0.49
N ASP A 159 -15.47 13.91 1.32
CA ASP A 159 -15.44 12.46 1.12
C ASP A 159 -16.84 11.83 1.25
N LYS A 160 -17.71 12.36 2.12
CA LYS A 160 -19.13 11.97 2.18
C LYS A 160 -19.88 12.38 0.91
N LYS A 161 -19.69 13.63 0.44
CA LYS A 161 -20.33 14.16 -0.78
C LYS A 161 -19.94 13.36 -2.02
N GLN A 162 -18.68 12.94 -2.10
CA GLN A 162 -18.12 12.17 -3.21
C GLN A 162 -18.38 10.65 -3.10
N GLY A 163 -18.98 10.20 -2.00
CA GLY A 163 -19.32 8.79 -1.79
C GLY A 163 -18.13 7.90 -1.41
N HIS A 164 -16.99 8.47 -1.04
CA HIS A 164 -15.83 7.72 -0.54
C HIS A 164 -16.07 7.17 0.87
N ILE A 165 -16.89 7.87 1.67
CA ILE A 165 -17.32 7.41 3.00
C ILE A 165 -18.83 7.66 3.20
N SER A 166 -19.42 6.98 4.18
CA SER A 166 -20.82 7.15 4.58
C SER A 166 -21.01 6.82 6.07
N GLU A 167 -22.20 7.06 6.61
CA GLU A 167 -22.54 6.66 7.99
C GLU A 167 -22.43 5.14 8.23
N LYS A 168 -22.55 4.32 7.18
CA LYS A 168 -22.43 2.85 7.27
C LYS A 168 -21.02 2.34 6.96
N SER A 169 -20.23 3.14 6.26
CA SER A 169 -18.90 2.79 5.75
C SER A 169 -18.02 4.02 5.91
N TYR A 170 -17.67 4.32 7.16
CA TYR A 170 -16.85 5.46 7.53
C TYR A 170 -15.36 5.07 7.53
N TYR A 171 -14.46 5.95 7.95
CA TYR A 171 -13.04 5.58 8.03
C TYR A 171 -12.79 4.48 9.07
N THR A 172 -11.85 3.61 8.76
CA THR A 172 -11.50 2.44 9.59
C THR A 172 -10.51 2.77 10.71
N ASP A 173 -10.10 4.03 10.85
CA ASP A 173 -9.23 4.53 11.92
C ASP A 173 -9.78 4.16 13.31
N GLU A 174 -11.08 4.39 13.55
CA GLU A 174 -11.72 4.07 14.83
C GLU A 174 -11.75 2.56 15.08
N TYR A 175 -11.89 1.77 14.01
CA TYR A 175 -11.82 0.32 14.09
C TYR A 175 -10.41 -0.17 14.46
N LEU A 176 -9.35 0.48 13.96
CA LEU A 176 -7.98 0.20 14.39
C LEU A 176 -7.76 0.55 15.87
N GLU A 177 -8.32 1.65 16.35
CA GLU A 177 -8.27 2.00 17.78
C GLU A 177 -9.02 0.98 18.64
N LEU A 178 -10.17 0.48 18.18
CA LEU A 178 -10.87 -0.62 18.84
C LEU A 178 -10.00 -1.88 18.89
N ILE A 179 -9.38 -2.29 17.79
CA ILE A 179 -8.44 -3.43 17.78
C ILE A 179 -7.36 -3.21 18.83
N LYS A 180 -6.71 -2.04 18.83
CA LYS A 180 -5.64 -1.66 19.76
C LYS A 180 -6.07 -1.74 21.22
N MET A 181 -7.27 -1.26 21.56
CA MET A 181 -7.84 -1.32 22.90
C MET A 181 -8.08 -2.76 23.39
N HIS A 182 -8.31 -3.71 22.50
CA HIS A 182 -8.51 -5.13 22.85
C HIS A 182 -7.18 -5.90 22.99
N LEU A 183 -6.08 -5.44 22.38
CA LEU A 183 -4.80 -6.15 22.42
C LEU A 183 -4.28 -6.48 23.83
N PRO A 184 -4.40 -5.60 24.85
CA PRO A 184 -3.98 -5.90 26.21
C PRO A 184 -4.73 -7.08 26.87
N MET A 185 -5.89 -7.48 26.35
CA MET A 185 -6.68 -8.60 26.90
C MET A 185 -6.06 -9.96 26.56
N PHE A 186 -5.21 -10.03 25.54
CA PHE A 186 -4.56 -11.26 25.11
C PHE A 186 -3.28 -11.52 25.91
N LYS A 187 -3.30 -12.57 26.74
CA LYS A 187 -2.11 -13.05 27.46
C LYS A 187 -1.15 -13.84 26.57
N ASP A 188 -1.70 -14.57 25.61
CA ASP A 188 -0.91 -15.31 24.63
C ASP A 188 -0.60 -14.44 23.42
N PHE A 189 0.69 -14.37 23.05
CA PHE A 189 1.15 -13.54 21.95
C PHE A 189 0.67 -14.04 20.58
N GLY A 190 0.58 -15.37 20.40
CA GLY A 190 0.07 -15.94 19.16
C GLY A 190 -1.40 -15.58 18.94
N GLN A 191 -2.23 -15.68 19.97
CA GLN A 191 -3.63 -15.25 19.94
C GLN A 191 -3.77 -13.74 19.66
N LYS A 192 -2.90 -12.91 20.25
CA LYS A 192 -2.86 -11.46 19.96
C LYS A 192 -2.61 -11.19 18.48
N VAL A 193 -1.59 -11.82 17.89
CA VAL A 193 -1.26 -11.62 16.47
C VAL A 193 -2.34 -12.19 15.56
N GLN A 194 -2.87 -13.37 15.88
CA GLN A 194 -3.98 -13.96 15.14
C GLN A 194 -5.19 -13.01 15.07
N PHE A 195 -5.58 -12.44 16.23
CA PHE A 195 -6.66 -11.46 16.29
C PHE A 195 -6.40 -10.26 15.38
N VAL A 196 -5.19 -9.69 15.38
CA VAL A 196 -4.86 -8.57 14.49
C VAL A 196 -4.99 -8.97 13.02
N LEU A 197 -4.38 -10.08 12.60
CA LEU A 197 -4.37 -10.48 11.18
C LEU A 197 -5.75 -10.89 10.64
N GLU A 198 -6.63 -11.41 11.50
CA GLU A 198 -8.01 -11.74 11.14
C GLU A 198 -8.90 -10.50 11.00
N ASN A 199 -8.54 -9.40 11.68
CA ASN A 199 -9.38 -8.19 11.73
C ASN A 199 -8.82 -7.04 10.87
N SER A 200 -7.51 -6.95 10.64
CA SER A 200 -6.88 -5.79 9.97
C SER A 200 -7.28 -5.62 8.50
N GLU A 201 -7.69 -6.71 7.86
CA GLU A 201 -8.04 -6.74 6.42
C GLU A 201 -9.55 -6.68 6.14
N ALA A 202 -10.40 -6.62 7.18
CA ALA A 202 -11.87 -6.71 7.05
C ALA A 202 -12.47 -5.64 6.11
N TYR A 203 -11.80 -4.49 5.98
CA TYR A 203 -12.23 -3.35 5.16
C TYR A 203 -11.19 -2.98 4.09
N THR A 204 -10.17 -3.82 3.90
CA THR A 204 -9.15 -3.58 2.87
C THR A 204 -9.69 -3.99 1.51
N SER A 205 -9.50 -3.15 0.49
CA SER A 205 -9.84 -3.48 -0.90
C SER A 205 -9.05 -4.70 -1.39
N PRO A 206 -9.69 -5.67 -2.07
CA PRO A 206 -9.00 -6.75 -2.77
C PRO A 206 -8.01 -6.26 -3.84
N GLU A 207 -8.19 -5.03 -4.34
CA GLU A 207 -7.30 -4.39 -5.31
C GLU A 207 -6.01 -3.85 -4.67
N MET A 208 -5.83 -3.98 -3.35
CA MET A 208 -4.57 -3.65 -2.69
C MET A 208 -3.46 -4.59 -3.16
N GLY A 209 -2.58 -4.05 -4.00
CA GLY A 209 -1.41 -4.74 -4.50
C GLY A 209 -0.41 -5.10 -3.39
N TYR A 210 0.47 -6.04 -3.72
CA TYR A 210 1.43 -6.62 -2.77
C TYR A 210 2.25 -5.58 -1.99
N ALA A 211 2.84 -4.59 -2.67
CA ALA A 211 3.70 -3.60 -2.03
C ALA A 211 2.91 -2.71 -1.04
N ASP A 212 1.74 -2.22 -1.43
CA ASP A 212 0.85 -1.45 -0.55
C ASP A 212 0.44 -2.27 0.68
N ARG A 213 0.13 -3.56 0.49
CA ARG A 213 -0.22 -4.47 1.58
C ARG A 213 0.95 -4.73 2.53
N LYS A 214 2.15 -4.90 1.98
CA LYS A 214 3.37 -5.00 2.77
C LYS A 214 3.60 -3.74 3.60
N TRP A 215 3.57 -2.56 2.99
CA TRP A 215 3.73 -1.29 3.73
C TRP A 215 2.63 -1.07 4.77
N ARG A 216 1.39 -1.47 4.48
CA ARG A 216 0.31 -1.46 5.47
C ARG A 216 0.64 -2.35 6.67
N MET A 217 1.09 -3.57 6.44
CA MET A 217 1.52 -4.46 7.52
C MET A 217 2.71 -3.89 8.29
N GLU A 218 3.64 -3.23 7.63
CA GLU A 218 4.74 -2.51 8.28
C GLU A 218 4.23 -1.33 9.14
N ASP A 219 3.19 -0.61 8.73
CA ASP A 219 2.56 0.42 9.57
C ASP A 219 1.86 -0.18 10.80
N LEU A 220 1.18 -1.31 10.66
CA LEU A 220 0.48 -1.96 11.77
C LEU A 220 1.44 -2.63 12.77
N ILE A 221 2.43 -3.36 12.26
CA ILE A 221 3.38 -4.18 13.04
C ILE A 221 4.60 -3.37 13.48
N GLY A 222 5.01 -2.39 12.68
CA GLY A 222 6.27 -1.68 12.82
C GLY A 222 7.38 -2.30 11.97
N ASN A 223 8.40 -1.50 11.69
CA ASN A 223 9.60 -1.91 10.97
C ASN A 223 10.88 -1.59 11.77
N GLU A 224 12.05 -1.46 11.13
CA GLU A 224 13.29 -1.14 11.85
C GLU A 224 13.37 0.34 12.29
N ASN A 225 12.66 1.20 11.57
CA ASN A 225 12.76 2.66 11.69
C ASN A 225 11.54 3.30 12.34
N LYS A 226 10.45 2.54 12.51
CA LYS A 226 9.15 3.05 13.00
C LYS A 226 8.45 2.00 13.86
N ASP A 227 7.92 2.44 15.00
CA ASP A 227 7.05 1.61 15.84
C ASP A 227 5.72 1.32 15.12
N GLY A 228 5.14 0.15 15.39
CA GLY A 228 3.85 -0.23 14.82
C GLY A 228 2.69 0.50 15.50
N LEU A 229 1.60 0.70 14.75
CA LEU A 229 0.35 1.23 15.31
C LEU A 229 -0.25 0.30 16.37
N LEU A 230 -0.07 -1.02 16.21
CA LEU A 230 -0.68 -2.05 17.03
C LEU A 230 0.31 -2.80 17.93
N PHE A 231 1.58 -2.87 17.53
CA PHE A 231 2.61 -3.61 18.27
C PHE A 231 3.74 -2.67 18.71
N PRO A 232 4.12 -2.71 19.99
CA PRO A 232 5.32 -2.00 20.44
C PRO A 232 6.57 -2.69 19.92
N LYS A 233 7.69 -1.96 19.92
CA LYS A 233 8.97 -2.40 19.36
C LYS A 233 9.44 -3.76 19.88
N GLU A 234 9.21 -4.06 21.16
CA GLU A 234 9.62 -5.31 21.81
C GLU A 234 8.85 -6.53 21.28
N GLU A 235 7.60 -6.33 20.88
CA GLU A 235 6.77 -7.38 20.30
C GLU A 235 7.03 -7.56 18.81
N LYS A 236 7.34 -6.48 18.09
CA LYS A 236 7.64 -6.50 16.65
C LYS A 236 8.74 -7.48 16.28
N TYR A 237 9.81 -7.61 17.08
CA TYR A 237 10.91 -8.56 16.81
C TYR A 237 10.49 -10.05 16.80
N LYS A 238 9.29 -10.37 17.30
CA LYS A 238 8.73 -11.71 17.26
C LYS A 238 7.92 -11.96 15.99
N ILE A 239 7.63 -10.93 15.19
CA ILE A 239 6.83 -11.00 13.98
C ILE A 239 7.74 -10.72 12.78
N ASN A 240 7.89 -11.70 11.89
CA ASN A 240 8.74 -11.59 10.72
C ASN A 240 7.90 -11.60 9.45
N MET A 241 7.99 -10.53 8.67
CA MET A 241 7.40 -10.46 7.35
C MET A 241 8.38 -11.04 6.34
N ILE A 242 7.92 -12.00 5.54
CA ILE A 242 8.69 -12.76 4.56
C ILE A 242 8.05 -12.54 3.20
N ASP A 243 8.85 -12.07 2.26
CA ASP A 243 8.44 -11.94 0.87
C ASP A 243 8.44 -13.34 0.26
N CYS A 244 7.28 -13.79 -0.22
CA CYS A 244 7.15 -15.02 -0.99
C CYS A 244 6.73 -14.71 -2.42
N TYR A 245 7.02 -15.60 -3.36
CA TYR A 245 6.47 -15.50 -4.71
C TYR A 245 6.29 -16.86 -5.38
N ARG A 246 5.41 -16.91 -6.38
CA ARG A 246 5.32 -17.98 -7.37
C ARG A 246 5.71 -17.45 -8.73
N GLU A 247 6.31 -18.29 -9.56
CA GLU A 247 6.68 -17.92 -10.91
C GLU A 247 5.78 -18.64 -11.91
N ASN A 248 4.98 -17.86 -12.65
CA ASN A 248 4.09 -18.34 -13.70
C ASN A 248 4.45 -17.61 -14.99
N ASP A 249 4.71 -18.33 -16.09
CA ASP A 249 5.07 -17.75 -17.39
C ASP A 249 6.20 -16.70 -17.33
N GLY A 250 7.21 -16.93 -16.47
CA GLY A 250 8.34 -16.04 -16.27
C GLY A 250 8.02 -14.75 -15.49
N LYS A 251 6.81 -14.62 -14.93
CA LYS A 251 6.39 -13.52 -14.07
C LYS A 251 6.26 -13.96 -12.62
N LYS A 252 6.74 -13.11 -11.71
CA LYS A 252 6.64 -13.34 -10.27
C LYS A 252 5.35 -12.77 -9.72
N HIS A 253 4.56 -13.61 -9.06
CA HIS A 253 3.39 -13.25 -8.28
C HIS A 253 3.76 -13.30 -6.81
N TYR A 254 3.82 -12.15 -6.15
CA TYR A 254 4.27 -12.06 -4.76
C TYR A 254 3.12 -12.25 -3.77
N GLU A 255 3.38 -12.99 -2.69
CA GLU A 255 2.46 -13.30 -1.60
C GLU A 255 3.15 -12.96 -0.27
N LEU A 256 2.43 -12.31 0.66
CA LEU A 256 3.03 -11.87 1.92
C LEU A 256 2.89 -12.97 2.97
N CYS A 257 4.02 -13.42 3.53
CA CYS A 257 4.06 -14.37 4.62
C CYS A 257 4.42 -13.66 5.94
N ILE A 258 3.72 -13.98 7.02
CA ILE A 258 4.01 -13.50 8.37
C ILE A 258 4.32 -14.71 9.25
N VAL A 259 5.50 -14.69 9.87
CA VAL A 259 5.98 -15.74 10.78
C VAL A 259 6.10 -15.19 12.19
N VAL A 260 5.33 -15.75 13.10
CA VAL A 260 5.24 -15.30 14.49
C VAL A 260 5.96 -16.30 15.40
N ASN A 261 6.97 -15.84 16.11
CA ASN A 261 7.66 -16.62 17.13
C ASN A 261 6.81 -16.68 18.40
N VAL A 262 6.24 -17.86 18.67
CA VAL A 262 5.38 -18.13 19.83
C VAL A 262 6.04 -19.14 20.77
N LYS A 263 5.50 -19.27 21.99
CA LYS A 263 6.01 -20.26 22.94
C LYS A 263 5.81 -21.68 22.37
N GLY A 264 6.90 -22.41 22.18
CA GLY A 264 6.86 -23.79 21.69
C GLY A 264 6.86 -23.96 20.17
N GLY A 265 6.99 -22.89 19.38
CA GLY A 265 7.04 -23.02 17.93
C GLY A 265 6.93 -21.72 17.15
N LYS A 266 6.30 -21.80 15.97
CA LYS A 266 6.01 -20.66 15.11
C LYS A 266 4.61 -20.81 14.55
N ASP A 267 3.88 -19.71 14.52
CA ASP A 267 2.68 -19.59 13.70
C ASP A 267 3.08 -18.98 12.35
N ILE A 268 2.53 -19.52 11.26
CA ILE A 268 2.77 -19.03 9.90
C ILE A 268 1.45 -18.58 9.31
N TYR A 269 1.44 -17.41 8.71
CA TYR A 269 0.28 -16.83 8.03
C TYR A 269 0.69 -16.48 6.62
N LEU A 270 -0.03 -16.97 5.62
CA LEU A 270 0.17 -16.59 4.22
C LEU A 270 -1.04 -15.81 3.75
N PHE A 271 -0.81 -14.66 3.15
CA PHE A 271 -1.88 -13.87 2.55
C PHE A 271 -2.45 -14.58 1.33
N SER A 272 -3.77 -14.58 1.18
CA SER A 272 -4.49 -15.15 0.05
C SER A 272 -5.30 -14.07 -0.65
N ASP A 273 -4.96 -13.79 -1.91
CA ASP A 273 -5.71 -12.85 -2.75
C ASP A 273 -7.16 -13.32 -2.98
N GLU A 274 -7.38 -14.63 -3.07
CA GLU A 274 -8.73 -15.23 -3.26
C GLU A 274 -9.69 -14.90 -2.12
N THR A 275 -9.20 -14.92 -0.88
CA THR A 275 -10.02 -14.65 0.32
C THR A 275 -9.80 -13.24 0.86
N ASN A 276 -8.88 -12.48 0.26
CA ASN A 276 -8.39 -11.18 0.75
C ASN A 276 -8.04 -11.20 2.25
N SER A 277 -7.39 -12.26 2.73
CA SER A 277 -7.13 -12.46 4.15
C SER A 277 -5.86 -13.29 4.41
N PHE A 278 -5.35 -13.24 5.65
CA PHE A 278 -4.27 -14.10 6.09
C PHE A 278 -4.78 -15.47 6.53
N ARG A 279 -4.25 -16.53 5.91
CA ARG A 279 -4.53 -17.91 6.31
C ARG A 279 -3.44 -18.43 7.24
N LYS A 280 -3.81 -18.77 8.48
CA LYS A 280 -2.93 -19.50 9.40
C LYS A 280 -2.65 -20.91 8.87
N MET A 281 -1.40 -21.33 8.98
CA MET A 281 -0.95 -22.66 8.56
C MET A 281 0.19 -23.18 9.43
N THR A 282 0.32 -24.49 9.46
CA THR A 282 1.43 -25.23 10.06
C THR A 282 2.69 -25.13 9.20
N LEU A 283 3.84 -25.47 9.79
CA LEU A 283 5.11 -25.54 9.06
C LEU A 283 5.07 -26.62 7.95
N GLU A 284 4.36 -27.70 8.17
CA GLU A 284 4.11 -28.78 7.22
C GLU A 284 3.25 -28.33 6.04
N GLU A 285 2.19 -27.55 6.29
CA GLU A 285 1.36 -26.96 5.23
C GLU A 285 2.12 -25.92 4.43
N PHE A 286 2.91 -25.07 5.09
CA PHE A 286 3.79 -24.12 4.39
C PHE A 286 4.83 -24.86 3.53
N ALA A 287 5.41 -25.95 4.03
CA ALA A 287 6.32 -26.80 3.25
C ALA A 287 5.66 -27.38 1.99
N LYS A 288 4.37 -27.76 2.05
CA LYS A 288 3.59 -28.16 0.85
C LYS A 288 3.46 -27.01 -0.15
N GLN A 289 3.28 -25.77 0.31
CA GLN A 289 3.23 -24.62 -0.59
C GLN A 289 4.54 -24.43 -1.35
N ILE A 290 5.67 -24.63 -0.67
CA ILE A 290 7.01 -24.59 -1.29
C ILE A 290 7.19 -25.71 -2.32
N GLU A 291 6.75 -26.94 -2.00
CA GLU A 291 6.75 -28.06 -2.96
C GLU A 291 5.87 -27.76 -4.19
N ASN A 292 4.79 -27.00 -4.00
CA ASN A 292 3.90 -26.52 -5.05
C ASN A 292 4.37 -25.22 -5.73
N GLY A 293 5.66 -24.89 -5.65
CA GLY A 293 6.28 -23.79 -6.41
C GLY A 293 6.29 -22.42 -5.71
N LEU A 294 5.88 -22.32 -4.45
CA LEU A 294 6.12 -21.10 -3.66
C LEU A 294 7.61 -20.98 -3.33
N ILE A 295 8.15 -19.79 -3.45
CA ILE A 295 9.54 -19.46 -3.10
C ILE A 295 9.49 -18.41 -1.99
N ASN A 296 10.10 -18.71 -0.84
CA ASN A 296 10.28 -17.76 0.26
C ASN A 296 11.68 -17.12 0.18
N LEU A 297 11.76 -15.78 0.17
CA LEU A 297 13.03 -15.07 0.04
C LEU A 297 13.88 -15.12 1.31
N GLN A 298 13.24 -15.18 2.48
CA GLN A 298 13.91 -15.30 3.77
C GLN A 298 13.66 -16.68 4.40
N GLY A 299 14.68 -17.24 5.07
CA GLY A 299 14.61 -18.59 5.65
C GLY A 299 13.73 -18.66 6.90
N ILE A 300 12.86 -19.68 6.96
CA ILE A 300 12.08 -20.01 8.16
C ILE A 300 12.79 -21.14 8.92
N GLN A 301 13.11 -20.91 10.20
CA GLN A 301 13.75 -21.92 11.04
C GLN A 301 12.85 -23.17 11.16
N GLY A 302 13.43 -24.35 10.90
CA GLY A 302 12.74 -25.64 10.90
C GLY A 302 12.29 -26.10 9.50
N LEU A 303 12.03 -25.18 8.58
CA LEU A 303 11.48 -25.49 7.25
C LEU A 303 12.37 -26.44 6.44
N LYS A 304 13.69 -26.23 6.45
CA LYS A 304 14.64 -27.11 5.75
C LYS A 304 14.58 -28.56 6.23
N GLN A 305 14.38 -28.77 7.53
CA GLN A 305 14.29 -30.12 8.09
C GLN A 305 12.97 -30.79 7.69
N VAL A 306 11.85 -30.05 7.74
CA VAL A 306 10.54 -30.54 7.30
C VAL A 306 10.58 -30.94 5.83
N LEU A 307 11.10 -30.07 4.95
CA LEU A 307 11.27 -30.37 3.52
C LEU A 307 12.15 -31.61 3.28
N LYS A 308 13.23 -31.80 4.06
CA LYS A 308 14.08 -32.99 3.96
C LYS A 308 13.37 -34.27 4.39
N ASN A 309 12.56 -34.21 5.45
CA ASN A 309 11.79 -35.36 5.93
C ASN A 309 10.71 -35.77 4.93
N ARG A 310 10.04 -34.79 4.30
CA ARG A 310 9.02 -35.03 3.26
C ARG A 310 9.61 -35.70 2.02
N LYS A 311 10.79 -35.28 1.56
CA LYS A 311 11.50 -35.95 0.44
C LYS A 311 11.92 -37.40 0.72
N LYS A 312 11.98 -37.81 2.00
CA LYS A 312 12.35 -39.19 2.40
C LYS A 312 11.16 -40.12 2.56
N GLN A 313 9.94 -39.60 2.54
CA GLN A 313 8.70 -40.38 2.47
C GLN A 313 8.20 -40.25 1.03
N PRO A 314 8.53 -41.18 0.12
CA PRO A 314 7.84 -41.22 -1.17
C PRO A 314 6.35 -41.40 -0.89
N ASP A 315 5.49 -40.69 -1.62
CA ASP A 315 4.05 -40.91 -1.60
C ASP A 315 3.76 -42.41 -1.70
N GLU A 316 3.27 -43.02 -0.62
CA GLU A 316 2.52 -44.27 -0.69
C GLU A 316 1.22 -43.95 -1.42
N ARG A 317 1.25 -44.01 -2.75
CA ARG A 317 0.07 -44.05 -3.62
C ARG A 317 -0.14 -45.44 -4.18
#